data_AF-A0A3C2E4Z6-F1
#
_entry.id   AF-A0A3C2E4Z6-F1
#
_cell.length_a   1.000
_cell.length_b   1.000
_cell.length_c   1.000
_cell.angle_alpha   90.00
_cell.angle_beta   90.00
_cell.angle_gamma   90.00
#
_symmetry.space_group_name_H-M   'P 1'
#
loop_
_entity.id
_entity.type
_entity.pdbx_description
1 polymer ?
#
loop_
_entity_poly.entity_id
_entity_poly.type
_entity_poly.pdbx_seq_one_letter_code
_entity_poly.pdbx_strand_id
1 'polypeptide(L)'
;MRDLPAALTFDLDPDIFDESISSSNARTKLSWRGISEGVPAIRDAIDAFLPGVPVTWFVRVDNQIADIYGRPGHLLEAHRDLFENLQARGDEIAWHPHLYRRSGDGWEQETEDTALLTAMHAAIADMRALGFDPLCGRIGEAYGSTGLMTA
;
A
#
# COMPACT_ATOMS: atom_id res chain seq x y z
N MET A 1 -30.29 19.96 5.35
CA MET A 1 -28.95 19.69 4.80
C MET A 1 -28.76 18.19 4.85
N ARG A 2 -28.37 17.53 3.76
CA ARG A 2 -27.97 16.12 3.85
C ARG A 2 -26.49 16.11 4.23
N ASP A 3 -26.14 15.31 5.22
CA ASP A 3 -24.74 15.13 5.60
C ASP A 3 -23.98 14.53 4.42
N LEU A 4 -22.81 15.09 4.09
CA LEU A 4 -21.92 14.57 3.06
C LEU A 4 -20.97 13.58 3.72
N PRO A 5 -20.96 12.30 3.31
CA PRO A 5 -19.99 11.34 3.84
C PRO A 5 -18.57 11.76 3.39
N ALA A 6 -17.65 11.80 4.34
CA ALA A 6 -16.23 12.03 4.10
C ALA A 6 -15.42 10.87 4.71
N ALA A 7 -14.36 10.45 4.02
CA ALA A 7 -13.45 9.41 4.48
C ALA A 7 -12.01 9.92 4.42
N LEU A 8 -11.21 9.57 5.43
CA LEU A 8 -9.78 9.84 5.46
C LEU A 8 -9.04 8.58 5.05
N THR A 9 -8.25 8.69 3.99
CA THR A 9 -7.51 7.57 3.42
C THR A 9 -6.09 7.98 3.09
N PHE A 10 -5.11 7.14 3.38
CA PHE A 10 -3.71 7.45 3.16
C PHE A 10 -3.01 6.29 2.47
N ASP A 11 -2.35 6.58 1.35
CA ASP A 11 -1.51 5.62 0.62
C ASP A 11 -0.12 5.64 1.26
N LEU A 12 0.35 4.46 1.68
CA LEU A 12 1.65 4.30 2.32
C LEU A 12 2.68 3.96 1.25
N ASP A 13 3.09 4.99 0.53
CA ASP A 13 4.17 4.94 -0.46
C ASP A 13 5.56 5.16 0.18
N PRO A 14 6.65 4.77 -0.51
CA PRO A 14 8.01 4.99 -0.01
C PRO A 14 8.35 6.48 0.13
N ASP A 15 9.23 6.82 1.08
CA ASP A 15 9.53 8.22 1.46
C ASP A 15 10.08 9.09 0.32
N ILE A 16 10.67 8.48 -0.70
CA ILE A 16 11.24 9.17 -1.85
C ILE A 16 10.44 8.79 -3.09
N PHE A 17 9.58 9.71 -3.51
CA PHE A 17 9.02 9.75 -4.86
C PHE A 17 9.30 11.14 -5.44
N ASP A 18 10.52 11.36 -5.92
CA ASP A 18 10.87 12.55 -6.69
C ASP A 18 11.88 12.21 -7.80
N GLU A 19 11.38 12.11 -9.03
CA GLU A 19 12.21 11.94 -10.24
C GLU A 19 13.10 13.16 -10.54
N SER A 20 12.84 14.33 -9.93
CA SER A 20 13.71 15.50 -10.02
C SER A 20 14.91 15.45 -9.07
N ILE A 21 14.93 14.51 -8.11
CA ILE A 21 15.99 14.36 -7.09
C ILE A 21 16.76 13.03 -7.23
N SER A 22 16.17 11.99 -7.82
CA SER A 22 16.90 10.73 -8.07
C SER A 22 16.57 10.11 -9.42
N SER A 23 17.62 9.79 -10.18
CA SER A 23 17.50 9.06 -11.44
C SER A 23 16.94 7.66 -11.21
N SER A 24 16.39 7.07 -12.28
CA SER A 24 15.72 5.75 -12.36
C SER A 24 16.38 4.58 -11.61
N ASN A 25 17.64 4.70 -11.20
CA ASN A 25 18.37 3.70 -10.41
C ASN A 25 18.03 3.68 -8.90
N ALA A 26 17.30 4.68 -8.37
CA ALA A 26 17.00 4.78 -6.94
C ALA A 26 15.84 3.89 -6.45
N ARG A 27 15.07 3.26 -7.36
CA ARG A 27 14.00 2.30 -7.00
C ARG A 27 14.50 1.03 -6.32
N THR A 28 15.81 0.92 -6.08
CA THR A 28 16.48 -0.19 -5.39
C THR A 28 16.69 0.05 -3.89
N LYS A 29 16.47 1.27 -3.37
CA LYS A 29 16.56 1.60 -1.94
C LYS A 29 15.35 2.42 -1.49
N LEU A 30 14.27 1.72 -1.18
CA LEU A 30 13.09 2.34 -0.59
C LEU A 30 13.29 2.51 0.92
N SER A 31 12.78 3.61 1.46
CA SER A 31 12.64 3.84 2.90
C SER A 31 11.19 4.09 3.26
N TRP A 32 10.85 3.79 4.51
CA TRP A 32 9.46 3.71 4.99
C TRP A 32 9.27 4.46 6.32
N ARG A 33 9.99 5.57 6.51
CA ARG A 33 9.81 6.45 7.68
C ARG A 33 8.41 7.03 7.74
N GLY A 34 7.74 7.21 6.59
CA GLY A 34 6.33 7.55 6.51
C GLY A 34 5.45 6.56 7.26
N ILE A 35 5.81 5.27 7.30
CA ILE A 35 5.09 4.26 8.09
C ILE A 35 5.46 4.38 9.57
N SER A 36 6.76 4.36 9.93
CA SER A 36 7.16 4.32 11.34
C SER A 36 7.00 5.64 12.11
N GLU A 37 7.03 6.78 11.41
CA GLU A 37 6.98 8.12 12.00
C GLU A 37 5.75 8.91 11.51
N GLY A 38 5.45 8.84 10.21
CA GLY A 38 4.35 9.60 9.59
C GLY A 38 2.97 9.13 10.04
N VAL A 39 2.72 7.81 10.01
CA VAL A 39 1.43 7.23 10.42
C VAL A 39 1.07 7.59 11.86
N PRO A 40 1.95 7.40 12.88
CA PRO A 40 1.68 7.88 14.23
C PRO A 40 1.38 9.38 14.29
N ALA A 41 2.18 10.23 13.65
CA ALA A 41 2.00 11.68 13.68
C ALA A 41 0.68 12.14 13.05
N ILE A 42 0.31 11.54 11.91
CA ILE A 42 -0.97 11.80 11.24
C ILE A 42 -2.12 11.34 12.14
N ARG A 43 -1.99 10.17 12.76
CA ARG A 43 -3.05 9.64 13.61
C ARG A 43 -3.26 10.48 14.87
N ASP A 44 -2.18 10.94 15.51
CA ASP A 44 -2.24 11.86 16.65
C ASP A 44 -2.93 13.18 16.26
N ALA A 45 -2.62 13.72 15.09
CA ALA A 45 -3.28 14.92 14.58
C ALA A 45 -4.78 14.68 14.35
N ILE A 46 -5.16 13.55 13.74
CA ILE A 46 -6.57 13.20 13.54
C ILE A 46 -7.30 13.06 14.87
N ASP A 47 -6.70 12.46 15.90
CA ASP A 47 -7.35 12.38 17.22
C ASP A 47 -7.59 13.75 17.86
N ALA A 48 -6.65 14.69 17.66
CA ALA A 48 -6.76 16.02 18.21
C ALA A 48 -7.90 16.82 17.57
N PHE A 49 -8.13 16.65 16.26
CA PHE A 49 -9.13 17.44 15.51
C PHE A 49 -10.45 16.71 15.25
N LEU A 50 -10.41 15.38 15.13
CA LEU A 50 -11.49 14.50 14.68
C LEU A 50 -11.51 13.20 15.52
N PRO A 51 -11.72 13.28 16.84
CA PRO A 51 -11.64 12.12 17.73
C PRO A 51 -12.64 11.04 17.34
N GLY A 52 -12.17 9.79 17.28
CA GLY A 52 -12.99 8.62 16.96
C GLY A 52 -13.34 8.45 15.48
N VAL A 53 -12.80 9.29 14.58
CA VAL A 53 -12.94 9.07 13.13
C VAL A 53 -12.01 7.93 12.70
N PRO A 54 -12.54 6.87 12.05
CA PRO A 54 -11.71 5.79 11.52
C PRO A 54 -10.97 6.25 10.27
N VAL A 55 -9.76 5.71 10.08
CA VAL A 55 -8.90 5.99 8.92
C VAL A 55 -8.65 4.71 8.14
N THR A 56 -8.59 4.80 6.81
CA THR A 56 -8.12 3.68 5.97
C THR A 56 -6.66 3.89 5.55
N TRP A 57 -5.80 2.96 5.91
CA TRP A 57 -4.38 2.94 5.57
C TRP A 57 -4.13 1.94 4.45
N PHE A 58 -3.76 2.46 3.28
CA PHE A 58 -3.53 1.71 2.05
C PHE A 58 -2.06 1.27 2.01
N VAL A 59 -1.79 0.02 2.42
CA VAL A 59 -0.43 -0.51 2.59
C VAL A 59 0.06 -1.19 1.31
N ARG A 60 1.29 -0.87 0.90
CA ARG A 60 1.99 -1.55 -0.18
C ARG A 60 2.22 -3.03 0.14
N VAL A 61 1.58 -3.88 -0.64
CA VAL A 61 1.79 -5.33 -0.66
C VAL A 61 1.78 -5.75 -2.11
N ASP A 62 2.95 -6.00 -2.69
CA ASP A 62 3.09 -6.26 -4.12
C ASP A 62 4.41 -6.96 -4.46
N ASN A 63 4.59 -7.27 -5.75
CA ASN A 63 5.75 -7.98 -6.24
C ASN A 63 7.04 -7.15 -6.22
N GLN A 64 6.98 -5.81 -6.26
CA GLN A 64 8.18 -5.00 -6.09
C GLN A 64 8.69 -5.08 -4.65
N ILE A 65 7.79 -5.02 -3.66
CA ILE A 65 8.14 -5.26 -2.25
C ILE A 65 8.75 -6.66 -2.09
N ALA A 66 8.18 -7.67 -2.76
CA ALA A 66 8.73 -9.03 -2.74
C ALA A 66 10.15 -9.13 -3.31
N ASP A 67 10.42 -8.50 -4.45
CA ASP A 67 11.74 -8.52 -5.07
C ASP A 67 12.81 -7.82 -4.23
N ILE A 68 12.43 -6.76 -3.49
CA ILE A 68 13.37 -5.98 -2.67
C ILE A 68 13.60 -6.64 -1.30
N TYR A 69 12.54 -7.15 -0.67
CA TYR A 69 12.56 -7.58 0.74
C TYR A 69 12.27 -9.07 0.96
N GLY A 70 12.03 -9.83 -0.11
CA GLY A 70 11.85 -11.29 -0.10
C GLY A 70 10.41 -11.77 0.03
N ARG A 71 9.43 -10.90 0.27
CA ARG A 71 7.99 -11.23 0.29
C ARG A 71 7.08 -10.03 0.03
N PRO A 72 5.86 -10.22 -0.53
CA PRO A 72 4.95 -9.10 -0.78
C PRO A 72 4.55 -8.31 0.47
N GLY A 73 4.22 -9.01 1.56
CA GLY A 73 3.72 -8.44 2.80
C GLY A 73 4.81 -7.97 3.77
N HIS A 74 6.04 -7.72 3.30
CA HIS A 74 7.17 -7.38 4.16
C HIS A 74 6.86 -6.19 5.08
N LEU A 75 6.20 -5.15 4.57
CA LEU A 75 5.88 -3.96 5.36
C LEU A 75 4.89 -4.24 6.49
N LEU A 76 3.89 -5.10 6.23
CA LEU A 76 2.94 -5.54 7.26
C LEU A 76 3.64 -6.34 8.35
N GLU A 77 4.62 -7.18 7.99
CA GLU A 77 5.41 -7.92 8.96
C GLU A 77 6.35 -7.01 9.76
N ALA A 78 7.08 -6.11 9.08
CA ALA A 78 8.05 -5.22 9.70
C ALA A 78 7.42 -4.18 10.64
N HIS A 79 6.17 -3.79 10.38
CA HIS A 79 5.42 -2.81 11.17
C HIS A 79 4.15 -3.40 11.79
N ARG A 80 4.14 -4.71 12.07
CA ARG A 80 2.98 -5.45 12.58
C ARG A 80 2.32 -4.77 13.77
N ASP A 81 3.09 -4.45 14.80
CA ASP A 81 2.57 -3.85 16.03
C ASP A 81 1.85 -2.53 15.76
N LEU A 82 2.34 -1.72 14.82
CA LEU A 82 1.69 -0.48 14.42
C LEU A 82 0.34 -0.76 13.77
N PHE A 83 0.29 -1.66 12.79
CA PHE A 83 -0.94 -1.95 12.06
C PHE A 83 -1.99 -2.66 12.92
N GLU A 84 -1.58 -3.58 13.79
CA GLU A 84 -2.49 -4.23 14.74
C GLU A 84 -3.06 -3.22 15.75
N ASN A 85 -2.25 -2.27 16.22
CA ASN A 85 -2.72 -1.18 17.08
C ASN A 85 -3.72 -0.25 16.35
N LEU A 86 -3.51 0.04 15.07
CA LEU A 86 -4.46 0.81 14.27
C LEU A 86 -5.79 0.06 14.11
N GLN A 87 -5.75 -1.24 13.77
CA GLN A 87 -6.97 -2.06 13.67
C GLN A 87 -7.73 -2.13 14.99
N ALA A 88 -7.03 -2.30 16.12
CA ALA A 88 -7.64 -2.32 17.45
C ALA A 88 -8.39 -1.02 17.79
N ARG A 89 -8.05 0.08 17.12
CA ARG A 89 -8.69 1.39 17.25
C ARG A 89 -9.85 1.62 16.27
N GLY A 90 -10.10 0.68 15.37
CA GLY A 90 -11.15 0.75 14.36
C GLY A 90 -10.71 1.32 13.00
N ASP A 91 -9.41 1.55 12.80
CA ASP A 91 -8.88 1.89 11.48
C ASP A 91 -8.86 0.66 10.56
N GLU A 92 -8.90 0.89 9.24
CA GLU A 92 -8.82 -0.16 8.23
C GLU A 92 -7.38 -0.26 7.68
N ILE A 93 -6.89 -1.49 7.50
CA ILE A 93 -5.65 -1.78 6.78
C ILE A 93 -6.05 -2.34 5.41
N ALA A 94 -5.98 -1.49 4.38
CA ALA A 94 -6.38 -1.78 3.02
C ALA A 94 -5.17 -2.02 2.11
N TRP A 95 -5.43 -2.51 0.89
CA TRP A 95 -4.38 -2.95 -0.02
C TRP A 95 -4.00 -1.87 -1.04
N HIS A 96 -2.71 -1.58 -1.18
CA HIS A 96 -2.19 -0.59 -2.13
C HIS A 96 -1.09 -1.17 -3.02
N PRO A 97 -1.39 -2.03 -4.00
CA PRO A 97 -0.33 -2.63 -4.80
C PRO A 97 0.20 -1.67 -5.86
N HIS A 98 1.51 -1.68 -6.08
CA HIS A 98 2.09 -1.23 -7.34
C HIS A 98 2.52 -2.47 -8.14
N LEU A 99 1.69 -2.86 -9.11
CA LEU A 99 1.87 -4.09 -9.87
C LEU A 99 2.76 -3.82 -11.09
N TYR A 100 4.06 -4.02 -10.90
CA TYR A 100 5.06 -3.71 -11.91
C TYR A 100 5.67 -4.96 -12.51
N ARG A 101 6.25 -4.81 -13.70
CA ARG A 101 7.25 -5.76 -14.20
C ARG A 101 8.63 -5.16 -14.15
N ARG A 102 9.62 -6.01 -13.97
CA ARG A 102 11.02 -5.60 -14.06
C ARG A 102 11.40 -5.36 -15.52
N SER A 103 12.08 -4.26 -15.77
CA SER A 103 12.55 -3.86 -17.10
C SER A 103 13.97 -3.30 -16.99
N GLY A 104 14.97 -4.11 -17.34
CA GLY A 104 16.37 -3.81 -17.04
C GLY A 104 16.61 -3.64 -15.54
N ASP A 105 17.17 -2.50 -15.15
CA ASP A 105 17.40 -2.12 -13.74
C ASP A 105 16.19 -1.41 -13.10
N GLY A 106 15.12 -1.20 -13.87
CA GLY A 106 13.94 -0.44 -13.46
C GLY A 106 12.67 -1.27 -13.33
N TRP A 107 11.59 -0.55 -13.07
CA TRP A 107 10.23 -1.07 -12.91
C TRP A 107 9.32 -0.33 -13.86
N GLU A 108 8.44 -1.06 -14.55
CA GLU A 108 7.44 -0.50 -15.46
C GLU A 108 6.07 -1.05 -15.10
N GLN A 109 5.01 -0.28 -15.35
CA GLN A 109 3.64 -0.75 -15.19
C GLN A 109 3.43 -2.05 -15.96
N GLU A 110 2.99 -3.11 -15.27
CA GLU A 110 2.59 -4.34 -15.93
C GLU A 110 1.24 -4.11 -16.62
N THR A 111 1.12 -4.60 -17.85
CA THR A 111 -0.07 -4.43 -18.69
C THR A 111 -0.62 -5.75 -19.21
N GLU A 112 0.07 -6.86 -18.95
CA GLU A 112 -0.42 -8.20 -19.28
C GLU A 112 -1.32 -8.73 -18.15
N ASP A 113 -2.56 -9.08 -18.51
CA ASP A 113 -3.60 -9.41 -17.54
C ASP A 113 -3.27 -10.64 -16.69
N THR A 114 -2.64 -11.67 -17.26
CA THR A 114 -2.30 -12.90 -16.54
C THR A 114 -1.21 -12.65 -15.48
N ALA A 115 -0.21 -11.83 -15.82
CA ALA A 115 0.86 -11.40 -14.92
C ALA A 115 0.31 -10.52 -13.80
N LEU A 116 -0.59 -9.58 -14.13
CA LEU A 116 -1.32 -8.79 -13.13
C LEU A 116 -2.08 -9.71 -12.16
N LEU A 117 -2.94 -10.61 -12.65
CA LEU A 117 -3.70 -11.54 -11.80
C LEU A 117 -2.79 -12.37 -10.90
N THR A 118 -1.68 -12.86 -11.45
CA THR A 118 -0.71 -13.65 -10.70
C THR A 118 -0.10 -12.85 -9.55
N ALA A 119 0.33 -11.61 -9.83
CA ALA A 119 0.89 -10.72 -8.82
C ALA A 119 -0.16 -10.32 -7.76
N MET A 120 -1.39 -10.03 -8.17
CA MET A 120 -2.52 -9.73 -7.29
C MET A 120 -2.81 -10.89 -6.33
N HIS A 121 -2.93 -12.11 -6.85
CA HIS A 121 -3.19 -13.29 -6.03
C HIS A 121 -2.06 -13.55 -5.03
N ALA A 122 -0.80 -13.43 -5.45
CA ALA A 122 0.34 -13.60 -4.55
C ALA A 122 0.34 -12.56 -3.43
N ALA A 123 0.08 -11.29 -3.76
CA ALA A 123 0.02 -10.20 -2.79
C ALA A 123 -1.11 -10.39 -1.77
N ILE A 124 -2.34 -10.64 -2.23
CA ILE A 124 -3.50 -10.84 -1.35
C ILE A 124 -3.32 -12.09 -0.48
N ALA A 125 -2.79 -13.18 -1.05
CA ALA A 125 -2.53 -14.40 -0.30
C ALA A 125 -1.53 -14.16 0.84
N ASP A 126 -0.44 -13.43 0.58
CA ASP A 126 0.56 -13.12 1.61
C ASP A 126 0.00 -12.16 2.69
N MET A 127 -0.77 -11.14 2.28
CA MET A 127 -1.47 -10.23 3.20
C MET A 127 -2.37 -11.00 4.17
N ARG A 128 -3.18 -11.93 3.64
CA ARG A 128 -4.06 -12.80 4.43
C ARG A 128 -3.29 -13.76 5.33
N ALA A 129 -2.19 -14.33 4.84
CA ALA A 129 -1.33 -15.20 5.64
C ALA A 129 -0.71 -14.46 6.85
N LEU A 130 -0.53 -13.14 6.76
CA LEU A 130 -0.07 -12.29 7.85
C LEU A 130 -1.18 -11.86 8.83
N GLY A 131 -2.43 -12.24 8.57
CA GLY A 131 -3.60 -11.92 9.39
C GLY A 131 -4.36 -10.66 8.96
N PHE A 132 -4.01 -10.06 7.83
CA PHE A 132 -4.69 -8.88 7.28
C PHE A 132 -5.58 -9.30 6.10
N ASP A 133 -6.90 -9.09 6.18
CA ASP A 133 -7.84 -9.43 5.11
C ASP A 133 -8.45 -8.14 4.51
N PRO A 134 -7.84 -7.58 3.45
CA PRO A 134 -8.28 -6.30 2.91
C PRO A 134 -9.65 -6.43 2.22
N LEU A 135 -10.57 -5.51 2.54
CA LEU A 135 -11.89 -5.43 1.90
C LEU A 135 -11.87 -4.56 0.65
N CYS A 136 -10.94 -3.61 0.58
CA CYS A 136 -10.74 -2.73 -0.55
C CYS A 136 -9.27 -2.61 -0.91
N GLY A 137 -9.04 -2.19 -2.15
CA GLY A 137 -7.71 -1.84 -2.62
C GLY A 137 -7.73 -0.59 -3.49
N ARG A 138 -6.60 0.11 -3.50
CA ARG A 138 -6.34 1.25 -4.39
C ARG A 138 -5.09 0.94 -5.18
N ILE A 139 -5.21 0.83 -6.51
CA ILE A 139 -4.06 0.50 -7.35
C ILE A 139 -3.14 1.72 -7.46
N GLY A 140 -1.83 1.47 -7.31
CA GLY A 140 -0.78 2.47 -7.52
C GLY A 140 -0.88 3.12 -8.89
N GLU A 141 -0.53 4.41 -8.96
CA GLU A 141 -0.61 5.23 -10.18
C GLU A 141 -2.02 5.29 -10.82
N ALA A 142 -3.06 4.85 -10.09
CA ALA A 142 -4.42 4.69 -10.58
C ALA A 142 -4.52 3.84 -11.87
N TYR A 143 -3.61 2.88 -12.05
CA TYR A 143 -3.68 1.96 -13.18
C TYR A 143 -4.95 1.09 -13.11
N GLY A 144 -5.57 0.85 -14.26
CA GLY A 144 -6.74 -0.02 -14.39
C GLY A 144 -6.64 -0.90 -15.63
N SER A 145 -7.08 -2.15 -15.51
CA SER A 145 -7.27 -3.07 -16.64
C SER A 145 -8.70 -3.61 -16.63
N THR A 146 -9.35 -3.58 -17.80
CA THR A 146 -10.66 -4.20 -17.99
C THR A 146 -10.58 -5.73 -18.08
N GLY A 147 -9.45 -6.28 -18.51
CA GLY A 147 -9.28 -7.73 -18.63
C GLY A 147 -9.38 -8.44 -17.28
N LEU A 148 -8.87 -7.79 -16.22
CA LEU A 148 -8.98 -8.24 -14.84
C LEU A 148 -10.42 -8.29 -14.31
N MET A 149 -11.31 -7.42 -14.81
CA MET A 149 -12.71 -7.39 -14.36
C MET A 149 -13.55 -8.54 -14.95
N THR A 150 -13.02 -9.22 -15.96
CA THR A 150 -13.72 -10.30 -16.68
C THR A 150 -13.14 -11.70 -16.43
N ALA A 151 -12.05 -11.79 -15.67
CA ALA A 151 -11.32 -13.02 -15.40
C ALA A 151 -11.85 -13.79 -14.18
#